data_AF-A0AAE0WMA5-F1
#
_entry.id   AF-A0AAE0WMA5-F1
#
_cell.length_a   1.000
_cell.length_b   1.000
_cell.length_c   1.000
_cell.angle_alpha   90.00
_cell.angle_beta   90.00
_cell.angle_gamma   90.00
#
_symmetry.space_group_name_H-M   'P 1'
#
loop_
_entity.id
_entity.type
_entity.pdbx_description
1 polymer ?
#
loop_
_entity_poly.entity_id
_entity_poly.type
_entity_poly.pdbx_seq_one_letter_code
_entity_poly.pdbx_strand_id
1 'polypeptide(L)'
;MNFTGLGGIESLRLRDEQGRVRNEYVPFLPQMIESIFDSGSNVVLELDFKDQSAVEPAYWALKHLTNRAGVPANEWCIYKLQSALPWVQDALASGIQLAFIPVYDPAYEAQFSQLASMKLFAETNYTIGFEVELRNTGGPTQELLDFAKSRGRSAGTFYAPGDLTYPTTDNITLFNTGNVSLPHDLRVNNSDYGFQENHVPVLLDSLVGNSSSDGHDYRSDFDWIVEQGYEWIITDTADEWHERLAKQGFRNTSRMVADGREVVDGKKEGWYRRHVRDFLGA
;
A
#
# COMPACT_ATOMS: atom_id res chain seq x y z
N MET A 1 -12.69 20.79 14.65
CA MET A 1 -13.78 19.91 15.15
C MET A 1 -13.10 18.70 15.78
N ASN A 2 -13.38 18.40 17.05
CA ASN A 2 -12.87 17.19 17.70
C ASN A 2 -13.67 15.98 17.19
N PHE A 3 -13.03 15.11 16.41
CA PHE A 3 -13.61 13.85 15.91
C PHE A 3 -13.59 12.71 16.95
N THR A 4 -13.35 13.02 18.22
CA THR A 4 -13.04 12.05 19.28
C THR A 4 -14.26 11.44 19.99
N GLY A 5 -15.46 11.54 19.40
CA GLY A 5 -16.68 10.94 19.94
C GLY A 5 -17.12 9.69 19.20
N LEU A 6 -17.49 8.63 19.92
CA LEU A 6 -18.30 7.52 19.42
C LEU A 6 -19.53 8.08 18.68
N GLY A 7 -19.67 7.84 17.38
CA GLY A 7 -20.72 8.40 16.52
C GLY A 7 -20.24 9.33 15.41
N GLY A 8 -18.95 9.72 15.38
CA GLY A 8 -18.39 10.58 14.34
C GLY A 8 -18.28 9.87 12.98
N ILE A 9 -17.57 8.74 12.94
CA ILE A 9 -17.31 7.97 11.70
C ILE A 9 -18.59 7.40 11.10
N GLU A 10 -19.50 6.92 11.95
CA GLU A 10 -20.78 6.32 11.53
C GLU A 10 -21.72 7.37 10.92
N SER A 11 -21.45 8.66 11.15
CA SER A 11 -22.17 9.76 10.51
C SER A 11 -21.54 10.20 9.18
N LEU A 12 -20.32 9.77 8.88
CA LEU A 12 -19.64 10.10 7.63
C LEU A 12 -20.26 9.35 6.45
N ARG A 13 -20.01 9.89 5.26
CA ARG A 13 -20.42 9.32 3.98
C ARG A 13 -19.24 9.27 3.04
N LEU A 14 -19.18 8.22 2.23
CA LEU A 14 -18.18 8.09 1.19
C LEU A 14 -18.42 9.11 0.08
N ARG A 15 -17.35 9.48 -0.62
CA ARG A 15 -17.41 10.25 -1.86
C ARG A 15 -17.08 9.34 -3.03
N ASP A 16 -17.75 9.54 -4.17
CA ASP A 16 -17.31 8.92 -5.42
C ASP A 16 -16.06 9.60 -5.98
N GLU A 17 -15.55 9.09 -7.09
CA GLU A 17 -14.29 9.57 -7.68
C GLU A 17 -14.44 10.96 -8.32
N GLN A 18 -15.67 11.49 -8.41
CA GLN A 18 -15.96 12.86 -8.79
C GLN A 18 -16.19 13.77 -7.57
N GLY A 19 -15.92 13.26 -6.36
CA GLY A 19 -16.03 13.98 -5.10
C GLY A 19 -17.46 14.16 -4.59
N ARG A 20 -18.47 13.50 -5.20
CA ARG A 20 -19.87 13.62 -4.79
C ARG A 20 -20.13 12.72 -3.60
N VAL A 21 -20.82 13.25 -2.60
CA VAL A 21 -21.20 12.48 -1.41
C VAL A 21 -22.23 11.41 -1.80
N ARG A 22 -21.92 10.16 -1.48
CA ARG A 22 -22.77 8.98 -1.70
C ARG A 22 -23.59 8.69 -0.45
N ASN A 23 -24.69 7.96 -0.60
CA ASN A 23 -25.43 7.42 0.54
C ASN A 23 -24.83 6.08 1.01
N GLU A 24 -23.52 6.05 1.15
CA GLU A 24 -22.72 4.90 1.53
C GLU A 24 -21.90 5.28 2.75
N TYR A 25 -21.84 4.39 3.73
CA TYR A 25 -21.12 4.60 4.98
C TYR A 25 -19.72 4.01 4.88
N VAL A 26 -18.81 4.44 5.77
CA VAL A 26 -17.52 3.78 5.94
C VAL A 26 -17.77 2.35 6.43
N PRO A 27 -17.37 1.30 5.68
CA PRO A 27 -17.61 -0.07 6.10
C PRO A 27 -16.68 -0.47 7.25
N PHE A 28 -17.17 -1.33 8.13
CA PHE A 28 -16.31 -2.05 9.08
C PHE A 28 -15.57 -3.19 8.38
N LEU A 29 -14.43 -3.60 8.92
CA LEU A 29 -13.61 -4.67 8.35
C LEU A 29 -14.39 -5.97 8.08
N PRO A 30 -15.22 -6.52 9.01
CA PRO A 30 -16.03 -7.69 8.71
C PRO A 30 -16.98 -7.51 7.52
N GLN A 31 -17.58 -6.33 7.36
CA GLN A 31 -18.50 -6.04 6.26
C GLN A 31 -17.76 -6.03 4.91
N MET A 32 -16.50 -5.59 4.88
CA MET A 32 -15.66 -5.69 3.68
C MET A 32 -15.41 -7.15 3.31
N ILE A 33 -15.11 -8.01 4.28
CA ILE A 33 -14.89 -9.44 4.06
C ILE A 33 -16.16 -10.14 3.60
N GLU A 34 -17.30 -9.84 4.22
CA GLU A 34 -18.62 -10.32 3.79
C GLU A 34 -18.92 -9.87 2.35
N SER A 35 -18.62 -8.63 2.00
CA SER A 35 -18.79 -8.15 0.62
C SER A 35 -17.92 -8.91 -0.38
N ILE A 36 -16.67 -9.24 -0.03
CA ILE A 36 -15.77 -10.05 -0.86
C ILE A 36 -16.32 -11.47 -1.01
N PHE A 37 -16.83 -12.04 0.08
CA PHE A 37 -17.51 -13.33 0.08
C PHE A 37 -18.72 -13.29 -0.84
N ASP A 38 -19.60 -12.30 -0.73
CA ASP A 38 -20.84 -12.19 -1.48
C ASP A 38 -20.63 -11.84 -2.97
N SER A 39 -19.59 -11.09 -3.31
CA SER A 39 -19.23 -10.84 -4.71
C SER A 39 -18.56 -12.05 -5.36
N GLY A 40 -17.99 -12.97 -4.57
CA GLY A 40 -17.14 -14.04 -5.08
C GLY A 40 -15.83 -13.53 -5.66
N SER A 41 -15.38 -12.35 -5.23
CA SER A 41 -14.11 -11.77 -5.66
C SER A 41 -12.93 -12.56 -5.10
N ASN A 42 -11.92 -12.80 -5.94
CA ASN A 42 -10.64 -13.37 -5.52
C ASN A 42 -9.66 -12.23 -5.29
N VAL A 43 -9.47 -11.85 -4.02
CA VAL A 43 -8.59 -10.76 -3.62
C VAL A 43 -7.63 -11.23 -2.53
N VAL A 44 -6.50 -10.54 -2.44
CA VAL A 44 -5.62 -10.55 -1.28
C VAL A 44 -5.75 -9.17 -0.64
N LEU A 45 -5.95 -9.12 0.68
CA LEU A 45 -6.17 -7.85 1.38
C LEU A 45 -4.95 -7.53 2.22
N GLU A 46 -4.25 -6.45 1.88
CA GLU A 46 -3.15 -5.95 2.71
C GLU A 46 -3.72 -5.00 3.77
N LEU A 47 -3.53 -5.34 5.05
CA LEU A 47 -3.94 -4.55 6.20
C LEU A 47 -2.76 -3.68 6.64
N ASP A 48 -2.70 -2.46 6.10
CA ASP A 48 -1.70 -1.44 6.44
C ASP A 48 -2.16 -0.61 7.65
N PHE A 49 -1.77 -1.03 8.85
CA PHE A 49 -2.19 -0.39 10.09
C PHE A 49 -1.33 0.84 10.42
N LYS A 50 -1.98 1.99 10.59
CA LYS A 50 -1.33 3.21 11.13
C LYS A 50 -1.41 3.31 12.67
N ASP A 51 -2.28 2.52 13.28
CA ASP A 51 -2.45 2.44 14.74
C ASP A 51 -2.28 0.99 15.20
N GLN A 52 -1.27 0.76 16.06
CA GLN A 52 -0.98 -0.55 16.65
C GLN A 52 -2.16 -1.11 17.45
N SER A 53 -2.98 -0.25 18.07
CA SER A 53 -4.13 -0.68 18.87
C SER A 53 -5.27 -1.27 18.02
N ALA A 54 -5.29 -0.99 16.71
CA ALA A 54 -6.30 -1.53 15.79
C ALA A 54 -5.98 -2.97 15.32
N VAL A 55 -4.75 -3.43 15.49
CA VAL A 55 -4.29 -4.72 14.95
C VAL A 55 -5.00 -5.90 15.60
N GLU A 56 -4.97 -5.98 16.92
CA GLU A 56 -5.58 -7.09 17.65
C GLU A 56 -7.11 -7.14 17.44
N PRO A 57 -7.85 -6.02 17.53
CA PRO A 57 -9.27 -6.00 17.17
C PRO A 57 -9.55 -6.49 15.75
N ALA A 58 -8.70 -6.14 14.77
CA ALA A 58 -8.84 -6.63 13.41
C ALA A 58 -8.67 -8.16 13.34
N TYR A 59 -7.66 -8.71 14.01
CA TYR A 59 -7.48 -10.16 14.12
C TYR A 59 -8.72 -10.88 14.67
N TRP A 60 -9.27 -10.39 15.79
CA TRP A 60 -10.46 -11.00 16.40
C TRP A 60 -11.70 -10.87 15.50
N ALA A 61 -11.84 -9.75 14.80
CA ALA A 61 -12.92 -9.52 13.85
C ALA A 61 -12.86 -10.47 12.64
N LEU A 62 -11.65 -10.86 12.22
CA LEU A 62 -11.41 -11.75 11.08
C LEU A 62 -11.38 -13.24 11.45
N LYS A 63 -11.13 -13.59 12.72
CA LYS A 63 -10.81 -14.96 13.18
C LYS A 63 -11.76 -16.06 12.70
N HIS A 64 -13.04 -15.75 12.54
CA HIS A 64 -14.08 -16.71 12.17
C HIS A 64 -14.68 -16.48 10.78
N LEU A 65 -14.14 -15.54 10.03
CA LEU A 65 -14.58 -15.25 8.66
C LEU A 65 -13.82 -16.10 7.66
N THR A 66 -14.46 -16.42 6.55
CA THR A 66 -13.87 -17.19 5.44
C THR A 66 -14.24 -16.54 4.11
N ASN A 67 -13.51 -16.89 3.04
CA ASN A 67 -13.98 -16.65 1.68
C ASN A 67 -14.95 -17.76 1.21
N ARG A 68 -15.48 -17.66 -0.02
CA ARG A 68 -16.41 -18.67 -0.57
C ARG A 68 -15.85 -20.09 -0.66
N ALA A 69 -14.53 -20.22 -0.75
CA ALA A 69 -13.86 -21.50 -0.78
C ALA A 69 -13.65 -22.10 0.64
N GLY A 70 -14.11 -21.40 1.69
CA GLY A 70 -13.94 -21.81 3.08
C GLY A 70 -12.56 -21.50 3.65
N VAL A 71 -11.72 -20.75 2.94
CA VAL A 71 -10.37 -20.35 3.41
C VAL A 71 -10.51 -19.24 4.45
N PRO A 72 -9.94 -19.38 5.66
CA PRO A 72 -10.00 -18.36 6.70
C PRO A 72 -9.47 -17.00 6.23
N ALA A 73 -10.16 -15.93 6.64
CA ALA A 73 -9.81 -14.56 6.29
C ALA A 73 -8.35 -14.22 6.63
N ASN A 74 -7.89 -14.67 7.79
CA ASN A 74 -6.52 -14.45 8.27
C ASN A 74 -5.42 -15.11 7.41
N GLU A 75 -5.74 -16.03 6.51
CA GLU A 75 -4.77 -16.63 5.59
C GLU A 75 -4.52 -15.77 4.34
N TRP A 76 -5.50 -14.95 3.93
CA TRP A 76 -5.43 -14.09 2.74
C TRP A 76 -5.51 -12.59 3.05
N CYS A 77 -5.75 -12.23 4.31
CA CYS A 77 -5.49 -10.90 4.85
C CYS A 77 -4.04 -10.83 5.33
N ILE A 78 -3.22 -10.05 4.63
CA ILE A 78 -1.81 -9.83 4.95
C ILE A 78 -1.72 -8.78 6.05
N TYR A 79 -1.13 -9.13 7.18
CA TYR A 79 -0.82 -8.21 8.25
C TYR A 79 0.52 -7.52 7.97
N LYS A 80 0.47 -6.21 7.71
CA LYS A 80 1.65 -5.40 7.42
C LYS A 80 1.99 -4.51 8.61
N LEU A 81 3.05 -4.86 9.34
CA LEU A 81 3.34 -4.32 10.67
C LEU A 81 4.84 -4.34 10.97
N GLN A 82 5.31 -3.56 11.94
CA GLN A 82 6.73 -3.55 12.35
C GLN A 82 7.10 -4.69 13.32
N SER A 83 6.11 -5.29 13.99
CA SER A 83 6.35 -6.34 14.99
C SER A 83 5.16 -7.28 15.13
N ALA A 84 5.44 -8.54 15.47
CA ALA A 84 4.43 -9.50 15.88
C ALA A 84 3.97 -9.20 17.31
N LEU A 85 2.66 -9.27 17.53
CA LEU A 85 2.01 -8.99 18.81
C LEU A 85 1.43 -10.28 19.41
N PRO A 86 0.98 -10.28 20.68
CA PRO A 86 0.49 -11.48 21.36
C PRO A 86 -0.59 -12.28 20.61
N TRP A 87 -1.43 -11.63 19.81
CA TRP A 87 -2.47 -12.28 19.01
C TRP A 87 -1.93 -13.33 18.02
N VAL A 88 -0.67 -13.20 17.58
CA VAL A 88 -0.02 -14.20 16.71
C VAL A 88 0.05 -15.56 17.39
N GLN A 89 0.24 -15.60 18.71
CA GLN A 89 0.29 -16.86 19.46
C GLN A 89 -1.06 -17.58 19.43
N ASP A 90 -2.16 -16.84 19.56
CA ASP A 90 -3.51 -17.40 19.48
C ASP A 90 -3.84 -17.89 18.05
N ALA A 91 -3.42 -17.15 17.02
CA ALA A 91 -3.59 -17.57 15.63
C ALA A 91 -2.88 -18.92 15.37
N LEU A 92 -1.61 -19.02 15.77
CA LEU A 92 -0.82 -20.24 15.63
C LEU A 92 -1.42 -21.40 16.45
N ALA A 93 -1.87 -21.15 17.68
CA ALA A 93 -2.52 -22.16 18.52
C ALA A 93 -3.87 -22.63 17.95
N SER A 94 -4.56 -21.76 17.22
CA SER A 94 -5.84 -22.04 16.55
C SER A 94 -5.65 -22.73 15.18
N GLY A 95 -4.41 -22.99 14.77
CA GLY A 95 -4.10 -23.59 13.46
C GLY A 95 -4.32 -22.66 12.27
N ILE A 96 -4.46 -21.35 12.50
CA ILE A 96 -4.62 -20.34 11.46
C ILE A 96 -3.26 -20.09 10.82
N GLN A 97 -3.16 -20.23 9.51
CA GLN A 97 -1.99 -19.75 8.77
C GLN A 97 -2.07 -18.22 8.67
N LEU A 98 -0.97 -17.54 8.94
CA LEU A 98 -0.92 -16.08 8.82
C LEU A 98 -0.09 -15.70 7.60
N ALA A 99 -0.48 -14.61 6.97
CA ALA A 99 0.36 -13.90 6.02
C ALA A 99 0.84 -12.59 6.67
N PHE A 100 2.15 -12.45 6.83
CA PHE A 100 2.76 -11.31 7.51
C PHE A 100 3.86 -10.67 6.66
N ILE A 101 3.86 -9.34 6.60
CA ILE A 101 4.94 -8.55 5.99
C ILE A 101 5.47 -7.59 7.06
N PRO A 102 6.69 -7.81 7.59
CA PRO A 102 7.34 -6.85 8.45
C PRO A 102 7.72 -5.60 7.65
N VAL A 103 7.43 -4.42 8.20
CA VAL A 103 7.82 -3.12 7.61
C VAL A 103 9.04 -2.56 8.31
N TYR A 104 10.06 -2.21 7.53
CA TYR A 104 11.30 -1.64 8.01
C TYR A 104 11.51 -0.26 7.38
N ASP A 105 11.44 0.78 8.20
CA ASP A 105 11.65 2.18 7.83
C ASP A 105 12.86 2.75 8.59
N PRO A 106 13.75 3.53 7.93
CA PRO A 106 14.90 4.15 8.58
C PRO A 106 14.55 4.92 9.87
N ALA A 107 13.34 5.48 9.99
CA ALA A 107 12.86 6.16 11.19
C ALA A 107 12.86 5.29 12.46
N TYR A 108 12.87 3.96 12.30
CA TYR A 108 12.85 2.99 13.41
C TYR A 108 14.22 2.47 13.82
N GLU A 109 15.32 2.85 13.14
CA GLU A 109 16.66 2.34 13.47
C GLU A 109 17.12 2.67 14.88
N ALA A 110 16.72 3.84 15.39
CA ALA A 110 17.02 4.24 16.75
C ALA A 110 16.18 3.47 17.80
N GLN A 111 15.12 2.78 17.38
CA GLN A 111 14.17 2.12 18.28
C GLN A 111 14.52 0.65 18.49
N PHE A 112 14.99 -0.05 17.46
CA PHE A 112 15.40 -1.45 17.56
C PHE A 112 16.35 -1.87 16.43
N SER A 113 17.05 -2.99 16.60
CA SER A 113 17.87 -3.58 15.54
C SER A 113 16.98 -4.21 14.47
N GLN A 114 16.78 -3.48 13.36
CA GLN A 114 15.93 -3.91 12.25
C GLN A 114 16.47 -5.19 11.59
N LEU A 115 17.78 -5.32 11.41
CA LEU A 115 18.38 -6.54 10.82
C LEU A 115 18.21 -7.77 11.73
N ALA A 116 18.31 -7.61 13.04
CA ALA A 116 18.07 -8.70 13.97
C ALA A 116 16.58 -9.14 13.93
N SER A 117 15.67 -8.17 13.89
CA SER A 117 14.23 -8.42 13.71
C SER A 117 13.96 -9.16 12.40
N MET A 118 14.50 -8.69 11.28
CA MET A 118 14.32 -9.31 9.96
C MET A 118 14.84 -10.74 9.92
N LYS A 119 15.99 -11.01 10.54
CA LYS A 119 16.53 -12.37 10.68
C LYS A 119 15.57 -13.29 11.43
N LEU A 120 14.92 -12.82 12.50
CA LEU A 120 13.95 -13.62 13.24
C LEU A 120 12.70 -13.90 12.42
N PHE A 121 12.14 -12.90 11.76
CA PHE A 121 10.96 -13.07 10.90
C PHE A 121 11.24 -13.97 9.69
N ALA A 122 12.46 -13.90 9.13
CA ALA A 122 12.89 -14.77 8.04
C ALA A 122 12.90 -16.26 8.40
N GLU A 123 12.87 -16.63 9.69
CA GLU A 123 12.80 -18.03 10.12
C GLU A 123 11.35 -18.49 10.37
N THR A 124 10.37 -17.60 10.27
CA THR A 124 8.96 -17.93 10.46
C THR A 124 8.32 -18.47 9.18
N ASN A 125 7.32 -19.34 9.32
CA ASN A 125 6.56 -19.90 8.19
C ASN A 125 5.40 -19.00 7.72
N TYR A 126 5.11 -17.93 8.48
CA TYR A 126 4.04 -16.97 8.18
C TYR A 126 4.53 -15.63 7.64
N THR A 127 5.84 -15.39 7.61
CA THR A 127 6.41 -14.21 6.94
C THR A 127 6.55 -14.50 5.45
N ILE A 128 5.77 -13.79 4.64
CA ILE A 128 5.68 -14.01 3.19
C ILE A 128 6.62 -13.10 2.38
N GLY A 129 7.10 -12.03 2.99
CA GLY A 129 8.04 -11.07 2.41
C GLY A 129 8.35 -9.96 3.40
N PHE A 130 9.11 -8.96 2.95
CA PHE A 130 9.50 -7.81 3.76
C PHE A 130 9.24 -6.51 3.01
N GLU A 131 8.74 -5.49 3.70
CA GLU A 131 8.77 -4.14 3.18
C GLU A 131 10.02 -3.43 3.71
N VAL A 132 10.86 -2.94 2.79
CA VAL A 132 12.10 -2.25 3.12
C VAL A 132 12.10 -0.89 2.45
N GLU A 133 11.91 0.13 3.28
CA GLU A 133 11.76 1.53 2.88
C GLU A 133 13.14 2.18 2.66
N LEU A 134 13.86 1.74 1.63
CA LEU A 134 15.14 2.33 1.24
C LEU A 134 14.90 3.70 0.59
N ARG A 135 15.58 4.74 1.11
CA ARG A 135 15.49 6.11 0.60
C ARG A 135 16.57 6.43 -0.43
N ASN A 136 17.76 5.87 -0.27
CA ASN A 136 18.87 6.03 -1.20
C ASN A 136 19.84 4.84 -1.12
N THR A 137 20.64 4.61 -2.17
CA THR A 137 21.59 3.48 -2.22
C THR A 137 22.68 3.65 -1.16
N GLY A 138 22.95 2.59 -0.39
CA GLY A 138 23.87 2.67 0.76
C GLY A 138 23.30 3.42 1.96
N GLY A 139 22.01 3.75 1.92
CA GLY A 139 21.28 4.31 3.05
C GLY A 139 21.09 3.30 4.19
N PRO A 140 20.43 3.74 5.27
CA PRO A 140 20.46 3.00 6.54
C PRO A 140 19.82 1.59 6.46
N THR A 141 18.75 1.44 5.68
CA THR A 141 18.05 0.16 5.46
C THR A 141 18.65 -0.71 4.35
N GLN A 142 19.76 -0.32 3.71
CA GLN A 142 20.38 -1.10 2.62
C GLN A 142 20.73 -2.53 3.05
N GLU A 143 21.26 -2.70 4.26
CA GLU A 143 21.63 -4.03 4.79
C GLU A 143 20.44 -4.99 4.90
N LEU A 144 19.23 -4.46 5.05
CA LEU A 144 18.01 -5.25 5.14
C LEU A 144 17.61 -5.79 3.76
N LEU A 145 17.63 -4.93 2.74
CA LEU A 145 17.36 -5.33 1.36
C LEU A 145 18.38 -6.37 0.88
N ASP A 146 19.66 -6.13 1.17
CA ASP A 146 20.74 -7.05 0.82
C ASP A 146 20.58 -8.40 1.52
N PHE A 147 20.20 -8.40 2.80
CA PHE A 147 19.91 -9.63 3.54
C PHE A 147 18.74 -10.40 2.93
N ALA A 148 17.60 -9.75 2.66
CA ALA A 148 16.43 -10.40 2.07
C ALA A 148 16.79 -11.09 0.74
N LYS A 149 17.48 -10.37 -0.15
CA LYS A 149 17.98 -10.92 -1.42
C LYS A 149 18.94 -12.09 -1.24
N SER A 150 19.90 -11.97 -0.31
CA SER A 150 20.88 -13.04 -0.03
C SER A 150 20.24 -14.34 0.43
N ARG A 151 19.04 -14.27 1.02
CA ARG A 151 18.25 -15.40 1.49
C ARG A 151 17.19 -15.85 0.49
N GLY A 152 17.09 -15.23 -0.68
CA GLY A 152 16.01 -15.47 -1.64
C GLY A 152 14.64 -15.17 -1.07
N ARG A 153 14.55 -14.20 -0.16
CA ARG A 153 13.30 -13.73 0.44
C ARG A 153 12.77 -12.56 -0.39
N SER A 154 11.45 -12.54 -0.58
CA SER A 154 10.79 -11.44 -1.28
C SER A 154 10.85 -10.15 -0.45
N ALA A 155 11.23 -9.06 -1.09
CA ALA A 155 11.22 -7.72 -0.57
C ALA A 155 10.45 -6.78 -1.51
N GLY A 156 9.82 -5.76 -0.92
CA GLY A 156 9.21 -4.68 -1.66
C GLY A 156 9.35 -3.34 -0.96
N THR A 157 8.82 -2.32 -1.61
CA THR A 157 8.87 -0.93 -1.16
C THR A 157 7.64 -0.18 -1.64
N PHE A 158 7.32 0.92 -0.98
CA PHE A 158 6.32 1.87 -1.46
C PHE A 158 6.93 2.85 -2.48
N TYR A 159 6.30 2.96 -3.65
CA TYR A 159 6.56 4.02 -4.60
C TYR A 159 5.86 5.30 -4.14
N ALA A 160 6.61 6.37 -3.93
CA ALA A 160 6.12 7.64 -3.43
C ALA A 160 6.09 8.71 -4.54
N PRO A 161 5.05 8.78 -5.41
CA PRO A 161 4.95 9.79 -6.48
C PRO A 161 4.79 11.24 -6.01
N GLY A 162 4.84 11.49 -4.70
CA GLY A 162 4.31 12.69 -4.08
C GLY A 162 2.79 12.65 -3.93
N ASP A 163 2.28 13.53 -3.07
CA ASP A 163 0.85 13.66 -2.75
C ASP A 163 0.14 14.65 -3.68
N LEU A 164 0.91 15.46 -4.40
CA LEU A 164 0.43 16.32 -5.48
C LEU A 164 0.56 15.56 -6.80
N THR A 165 -0.18 14.45 -6.95
CA THR A 165 -0.20 13.71 -8.22
C THR A 165 -1.03 14.45 -9.25
N TYR A 166 -0.64 14.37 -10.53
CA TYR A 166 -1.38 15.01 -11.62
C TYR A 166 -2.84 14.55 -11.57
N PRO A 167 -3.84 15.46 -11.51
CA PRO A 167 -5.20 15.08 -11.83
C PRO A 167 -5.18 14.64 -13.29
N THR A 168 -5.25 13.34 -13.49
CA THR A 168 -5.33 12.62 -14.75
C THR A 168 -6.25 13.33 -15.74
N THR A 169 -5.76 14.30 -16.52
CA THR A 169 -6.33 14.78 -17.81
C THR A 169 -7.83 15.15 -17.87
N ASP A 170 -8.57 15.07 -16.77
CA ASP A 170 -9.98 15.35 -16.63
C ASP A 170 -10.11 16.66 -15.87
N ASN A 171 -10.86 17.60 -16.45
CA ASN A 171 -11.14 18.93 -15.89
C ASN A 171 -11.93 18.90 -14.56
N ILE A 172 -12.00 17.76 -13.86
CA ILE A 172 -12.98 17.47 -12.81
C ILE A 172 -12.33 17.13 -11.45
N THR A 173 -11.04 16.76 -11.39
CA THR A 173 -10.36 16.48 -10.11
C THR A 173 -9.54 17.69 -9.65
N LEU A 174 -10.23 18.67 -9.08
CA LEU A 174 -9.57 19.74 -8.32
C LEU A 174 -9.22 19.18 -6.94
N PHE A 175 -7.93 19.08 -6.62
CA PHE A 175 -7.50 19.11 -5.23
C PHE A 175 -8.08 20.37 -4.60
N ASN A 176 -8.70 20.27 -3.42
CA ASN A 176 -9.01 21.46 -2.64
C ASN A 176 -7.70 21.97 -2.05
N THR A 177 -6.98 22.80 -2.81
CA THR A 177 -5.72 23.40 -2.38
C THR A 177 -5.93 24.54 -1.39
N GLY A 178 -7.19 24.82 -1.00
CA GLY A 178 -7.55 25.98 -0.19
C GLY A 178 -7.09 27.27 -0.88
N ASN A 179 -6.20 28.00 -0.21
CA ASN A 179 -5.60 29.23 -0.73
C ASN A 179 -4.19 29.02 -1.30
N VAL A 180 -3.74 27.78 -1.47
CA VAL A 180 -2.40 27.44 -1.97
C VAL A 180 -2.46 27.24 -3.47
N SER A 181 -1.65 27.99 -4.22
CA SER A 181 -1.41 27.72 -5.63
C SER A 181 -0.42 26.56 -5.76
N LEU A 182 -0.76 25.52 -6.52
CA LEU A 182 0.18 24.45 -6.84
C LEU A 182 1.30 25.01 -7.74
N PRO A 183 2.55 24.57 -7.57
CA PRO A 183 3.61 24.90 -8.50
C PRO A 183 3.30 24.33 -9.89
N HIS A 184 3.75 25.03 -10.95
CA HIS A 184 3.56 24.58 -12.34
C HIS A 184 4.32 23.27 -12.62
N ASP A 185 5.39 23.01 -11.88
CA ASP A 185 6.09 21.73 -11.87
C ASP A 185 5.87 21.07 -10.50
N LEU A 186 5.35 19.84 -10.51
CA LEU A 186 5.12 19.05 -9.29
C LEU A 186 6.41 18.33 -8.83
N ARG A 187 7.49 18.49 -9.61
CA ARG A 187 8.84 18.01 -9.30
C ARG A 187 9.80 19.18 -9.23
N VAL A 188 10.74 19.11 -8.29
CA VAL A 188 11.88 20.03 -8.21
C VAL A 188 13.13 19.19 -7.97
N ASN A 189 14.10 19.25 -8.89
CA ASN A 189 15.34 18.45 -8.82
C ASN A 189 15.09 16.94 -8.62
N ASN A 190 14.11 16.37 -9.33
CA ASN A 190 13.66 14.98 -9.20
C ASN A 190 13.03 14.61 -7.84
N SER A 191 12.82 15.56 -6.94
CA SER A 191 12.03 15.35 -5.72
C SER A 191 10.58 15.75 -5.96
N ASP A 192 9.63 14.96 -5.45
CA ASP A 192 8.19 15.23 -5.50
C ASP A 192 7.70 15.88 -4.19
N TYR A 193 6.53 16.51 -4.21
CA TYR A 193 5.94 17.12 -3.02
C TYR A 193 5.15 16.10 -2.18
N GLY A 194 5.46 16.03 -0.88
CA GLY A 194 4.72 15.27 0.12
C GLY A 194 3.82 16.14 1.00
N PHE A 195 2.78 15.53 1.54
CA PHE A 195 1.84 16.06 2.51
C PHE A 195 2.30 15.73 3.93
N GLN A 196 2.20 16.71 4.82
CA GLN A 196 2.34 16.52 6.24
C GLN A 196 1.17 17.23 6.92
N GLU A 197 0.51 16.54 7.87
CA GLU A 197 -0.67 17.07 8.54
C GLU A 197 -0.38 18.44 9.18
N ASN A 198 -1.27 19.41 8.95
CA ASN A 198 -1.14 20.80 9.41
C ASN A 198 0.08 21.58 8.87
N HIS A 199 0.72 21.11 7.80
CA HIS A 199 1.82 21.80 7.14
C HIS A 199 1.50 22.05 5.66
N VAL A 200 2.15 23.05 5.07
CA VAL A 200 2.12 23.24 3.61
C VAL A 200 2.88 22.08 2.93
N PRO A 201 2.51 21.66 1.71
CA PRO A 201 3.28 20.65 0.98
C PRO A 201 4.75 21.04 0.85
N VAL A 202 5.65 20.07 1.09
CA VAL A 202 7.11 20.25 0.99
C VAL A 202 7.71 19.12 0.15
N LEU A 203 8.93 19.31 -0.36
CA LEU A 203 9.62 18.25 -1.11
C LEU A 203 9.97 17.08 -0.20
N LEU A 204 9.90 15.86 -0.73
CA LEU A 204 10.30 14.63 -0.01
C LEU A 204 11.74 14.73 0.50
N ASP A 205 12.65 15.34 -0.27
CA ASP A 205 14.05 15.58 0.14
C ASP A 205 14.15 16.44 1.41
N SER A 206 13.18 17.33 1.65
CA SER A 206 13.13 18.13 2.88
C SER A 206 12.66 17.33 4.10
N LEU A 207 12.05 16.17 3.87
CA LEU A 207 11.52 15.26 4.90
C LEU A 207 12.46 14.09 5.18
N VAL A 208 13.39 13.76 4.27
CA VAL A 208 14.21 12.56 4.36
C VAL A 208 15.18 12.56 5.56
N GLY A 209 15.67 13.73 5.97
CA GLY A 209 16.55 13.88 7.12
C GLY A 209 17.75 12.92 7.10
N ASN A 210 17.99 12.23 8.22
CA ASN A 210 19.10 11.26 8.35
C ASN A 210 18.81 9.89 7.69
N SER A 211 17.63 9.71 7.09
CA SER A 211 17.25 8.47 6.41
C SER A 211 17.88 8.32 5.03
N SER A 212 18.57 9.35 4.54
CA SER A 212 19.34 9.35 3.29
C SER A 212 20.73 9.92 3.53
N SER A 213 21.75 9.33 2.89
CA SER A 213 23.14 9.78 3.01
C SER A 213 23.50 10.97 2.09
N ASP A 214 22.71 11.23 1.06
CA ASP A 214 22.88 12.35 0.11
C ASP A 214 21.76 13.41 0.22
N GLY A 215 20.76 13.18 1.08
CA GLY A 215 19.65 14.09 1.30
C GLY A 215 18.54 13.98 0.25
N HIS A 216 18.58 12.99 -0.64
CA HIS A 216 17.53 12.71 -1.60
C HIS A 216 16.68 11.49 -1.18
N ASP A 217 15.37 11.56 -1.42
CA ASP A 217 14.46 10.41 -1.30
C ASP A 217 14.12 9.87 -2.69
N TYR A 218 14.81 8.80 -3.10
CA TYR A 218 14.67 8.19 -4.42
C TYR A 218 13.39 7.36 -4.59
N ARG A 219 12.52 7.25 -3.58
CA ARG A 219 11.28 6.46 -3.72
C ARG A 219 10.29 7.02 -4.73
N SER A 220 10.49 8.24 -5.20
CA SER A 220 9.71 8.82 -6.30
C SER A 220 10.31 8.58 -7.69
N ASP A 221 11.53 8.04 -7.73
CA ASP A 221 12.24 7.59 -8.93
C ASP A 221 12.04 6.08 -9.12
N PHE A 222 11.15 5.73 -10.04
CA PHE A 222 10.82 4.33 -10.31
C PHE A 222 11.97 3.58 -10.98
N ASP A 223 12.76 4.23 -11.84
CA ASP A 223 13.89 3.59 -12.50
C ASP A 223 14.93 3.19 -11.45
N TRP A 224 15.19 4.08 -10.49
CA TRP A 224 16.03 3.75 -9.33
C TRP A 224 15.47 2.57 -8.51
N ILE A 225 14.16 2.53 -8.23
CA ILE A 225 13.54 1.41 -7.50
C ILE A 225 13.72 0.09 -8.25
N VAL A 226 13.55 0.08 -9.58
CA VAL A 226 13.77 -1.12 -10.40
C VAL A 226 15.22 -1.58 -10.32
N GLU A 227 16.19 -0.66 -10.36
CA GLU A 227 17.61 -0.98 -10.20
C GLU A 227 17.93 -1.56 -8.82
N GLN A 228 17.17 -1.17 -7.79
CA GLN A 228 17.30 -1.75 -6.46
C GLN A 228 16.79 -3.19 -6.39
N GLY A 229 16.16 -3.74 -7.43
CA GLY A 229 15.86 -5.17 -7.55
C GLY A 229 14.86 -5.70 -6.51
N TYR A 230 13.85 -4.91 -6.17
CA TYR A 230 12.68 -5.36 -5.41
C TYR A 230 11.82 -6.33 -6.21
N GLU A 231 11.16 -7.30 -5.56
CA GLU A 231 10.23 -8.23 -6.23
C GLU A 231 8.83 -7.64 -6.42
N TRP A 232 8.42 -6.69 -5.57
CA TRP A 232 7.13 -6.02 -5.67
C TRP A 232 7.22 -4.56 -5.23
N ILE A 233 6.31 -3.74 -5.75
CA ILE A 233 6.23 -2.30 -5.50
C ILE A 233 4.77 -1.94 -5.25
N ILE A 234 4.49 -1.27 -4.13
CA ILE A 234 3.15 -0.74 -3.83
C ILE A 234 3.04 0.68 -4.38
N THR A 235 1.90 1.03 -4.95
CA THR A 235 1.66 2.37 -5.49
C THR A 235 0.19 2.75 -5.44
N ASP A 236 -0.09 3.99 -5.04
CA ASP A 236 -1.44 4.56 -5.06
C ASP A 236 -1.90 4.93 -6.49
N THR A 237 -0.98 4.93 -7.46
CA THR A 237 -1.22 5.32 -8.85
C THR A 237 -1.04 4.16 -9.82
N ALA A 238 -1.50 2.96 -9.43
CA ALA A 238 -1.27 1.71 -10.16
C ALA A 238 -1.67 1.76 -11.65
N ASP A 239 -2.75 2.47 -11.99
CA ASP A 239 -3.21 2.62 -13.39
C ASP A 239 -2.27 3.52 -14.21
N GLU A 240 -1.78 4.62 -13.65
CA GLU A 240 -0.80 5.49 -14.31
C GLU A 240 0.51 4.73 -14.55
N TRP A 241 0.96 3.96 -13.55
CA TRP A 241 2.11 3.08 -13.69
C TRP A 241 1.89 1.99 -14.72
N HIS A 242 0.69 1.42 -14.77
CA HIS A 242 0.35 0.46 -15.82
C HIS A 242 0.58 1.05 -17.20
N GLU A 243 0.08 2.26 -17.46
CA GLU A 243 0.26 2.92 -18.75
C GLU A 243 1.71 3.28 -19.05
N ARG A 244 2.44 3.84 -18.07
CA ARG A 244 3.85 4.23 -18.24
C ARG A 244 4.74 3.03 -18.54
N LEU A 245 4.63 1.95 -17.77
CA LEU A 245 5.42 0.73 -17.95
C LEU A 245 5.09 0.01 -19.25
N ALA A 246 3.82 0.03 -19.67
CA ALA A 246 3.42 -0.52 -20.97
C ALA A 246 4.06 0.25 -22.13
N LYS A 247 4.07 1.59 -22.06
CA LYS A 247 4.72 2.45 -23.09
C LYS A 247 6.23 2.24 -23.18
N GLN A 248 6.87 1.92 -22.06
CA GLN A 248 8.32 1.68 -21.99
C GLN A 248 8.71 0.22 -22.31
N GLY A 249 7.74 -0.66 -22.57
CA GLY A 249 8.01 -2.08 -22.88
C GLY A 249 8.40 -2.93 -21.68
N PHE A 250 8.32 -2.41 -20.46
CA PHE A 250 8.74 -3.09 -19.23
C PHE A 250 7.69 -4.07 -18.66
N ARG A 251 6.55 -4.29 -19.35
CA ARG A 251 5.50 -5.20 -18.86
C ARG A 251 5.10 -6.26 -19.88
N ASN A 252 5.28 -7.53 -19.51
CA ASN A 252 4.64 -8.66 -20.18
C ASN A 252 3.19 -8.82 -19.66
N THR A 253 2.27 -7.99 -20.16
CA THR A 253 0.86 -7.92 -19.71
C THR A 253 0.02 -9.15 -20.04
N SER A 254 0.53 -10.09 -20.85
CA SER A 254 -0.18 -11.30 -21.27
C SER A 254 -0.60 -12.22 -20.10
N ARG A 255 0.09 -12.15 -18.96
CA ARG A 255 -0.12 -13.04 -17.80
C ARG A 255 -1.07 -12.49 -16.75
N MET A 256 -1.43 -11.21 -16.85
CA MET A 256 -2.38 -10.55 -15.92
C MET A 256 -3.79 -10.45 -16.51
N VAL A 257 -3.99 -11.01 -17.71
CA VAL A 257 -5.30 -11.23 -18.29
C VAL A 257 -5.75 -12.63 -17.86
N ALA A 258 -6.84 -12.71 -17.08
CA ALA A 258 -7.49 -13.97 -16.78
C ALA A 258 -7.81 -14.72 -18.09
N ASP A 259 -7.47 -16.00 -18.11
CA ASP A 259 -7.87 -17.03 -19.08
C ASP A 259 -8.01 -16.60 -20.55
N GLY A 260 -6.87 -16.60 -21.26
CA GLY A 260 -6.86 -16.79 -22.71
C GLY A 260 -7.42 -15.64 -23.57
N ARG A 261 -7.58 -14.43 -23.02
CA ARG A 261 -7.98 -13.26 -23.80
C ARG A 261 -6.76 -12.46 -24.27
N GLU A 262 -6.73 -12.12 -25.55
CA GLU A 262 -5.72 -11.20 -26.08
C GLU A 262 -5.90 -9.79 -25.50
N VAL A 263 -4.79 -9.10 -25.28
CA VAL A 263 -4.77 -7.69 -24.90
C VAL A 263 -5.30 -6.88 -26.08
N VAL A 264 -6.57 -6.47 -26.04
CA VAL A 264 -7.10 -5.55 -27.03
C VAL A 264 -6.47 -4.18 -26.79
N ASP A 265 -5.60 -3.77 -27.71
CA ASP A 265 -4.96 -2.46 -27.72
C ASP A 265 -6.02 -1.38 -27.94
N GLY A 266 -6.30 -0.60 -26.90
CA GLY A 266 -7.26 0.49 -26.95
C GLY A 266 -7.76 0.86 -25.57
N LYS A 267 -7.27 1.98 -25.03
CA LYS A 267 -7.69 2.66 -23.79
C LYS A 267 -8.32 1.73 -22.75
N LYS A 268 -7.47 1.14 -21.92
CA LYS A 268 -7.90 0.37 -20.76
C LYS A 268 -8.47 1.34 -19.73
N GLU A 269 -9.80 1.35 -19.56
CA GLU A 269 -10.35 1.64 -18.24
C GLU A 269 -9.59 0.74 -17.25
N GLY A 270 -8.95 1.35 -16.25
CA GLY A 270 -8.16 0.65 -15.24
C GLY A 270 -8.91 -0.54 -14.68
N TRP A 271 -8.19 -1.54 -14.18
CA TRP A 271 -8.81 -2.76 -13.64
C TRP A 271 -9.86 -2.45 -12.57
N TYR A 272 -9.70 -1.35 -11.82
CA TYR A 272 -10.69 -0.85 -10.86
C TYR A 272 -11.95 -0.25 -11.53
N ARG A 273 -11.82 0.57 -12.59
CA ARG A 273 -12.96 1.17 -13.31
C ARG A 273 -13.84 0.10 -13.97
N ARG A 274 -13.23 -1.00 -14.39
CA ARG A 274 -13.94 -2.16 -14.95
C ARG A 274 -14.88 -2.81 -13.93
N HIS A 275 -14.45 -2.94 -12.68
CA HIS A 275 -15.27 -3.55 -11.62
C HIS A 275 -16.32 -2.60 -11.04
N VAL A 276 -16.09 -1.29 -11.02
CA VAL A 276 -17.12 -0.31 -10.64
C VAL A 276 -18.35 -0.43 -11.55
N ARG A 277 -18.16 -0.71 -12.84
CA ARG A 277 -19.26 -1.01 -13.77
C ARG A 277 -20.05 -2.27 -13.40
N ASP A 278 -19.34 -3.32 -13.00
CA ASP A 278 -19.96 -4.59 -12.59
C ASP A 278 -20.78 -4.42 -11.28
N PHE A 279 -20.34 -3.55 -10.37
CA PHE A 279 -21.06 -3.22 -9.13
C PHE A 279 -22.27 -2.30 -9.36
N LEU A 280 -22.27 -1.49 -10.44
CA LEU A 280 -23.35 -0.55 -10.75
C LEU A 280 -24.43 -1.12 -11.68
N GLY A 281 -24.31 -2.39 -12.11
CA GLY A 281 -25.35 -3.08 -12.88
C GLY A 281 -25.70 -2.36 -14.18
N ALA A 282 -24.69 -2.00 -14.99
CA ALA A 282 -24.87 -1.48 -16.34
C ALA A 282 -24.63 -2.56 -17.40
#